data_AF-A0A6P7JM81-F1
#
_entry.id   AF-A0A6P7JM81-F1
#
_cell.length_a   1.000
_cell.length_b   1.000
_cell.length_c   1.000
_cell.angle_alpha   90.00
_cell.angle_beta   90.00
_cell.angle_gamma   90.00
#
_symmetry.space_group_name_H-M   'P 1'
#
loop_
_entity.id
_entity.type
_entity.pdbx_description
1 polymer ?
#
loop_
_entity_poly.entity_id
_entity_poly.type
_entity_poly.pdbx_seq_one_letter_code
_entity_poly.pdbx_strand_id
1 'polypeptide(L)'
;MIPMGRGLCLPSPATVHQLFSVARDASIIPDISLDPVLTTFLSLDSSAALQHRYGFLQRGMSREQQAAFRQSLIGELGGSRVTYGGVGVIALALSMLFDQVAQHVRVQGSSTEGHLSTQGPQAMMIFGISTSSRIGQLIYSYLRLIPGIANNQETMAETTELYDSLLKLELLDHYERMINKKRMSSVSMQQWLAGAAFHLHLRLHQVRLNSVPLGSVKSLRFSYKTGLNHLIQGYAAYLRRNIQETAAPGPHHTAINAASGPKETSATNTTCSSSVLFNISLVSPSVSADIFNDSTTPNSTAGSCKTHGSTEDVGLNEDRKGNNDTTVGMINKNTLNISAGHSRKEEEHMFGMLVIEPWRNVSHNVQHHPCESSAIQQALVTRIINAQDLERNRNFFIYRDKVFQNLLRQREDFELRSN
;
A
#
# COMPACT_ATOMS: atom_id res chain seq x y z
N MET A 1 -23.61 16.67 45.51
CA MET A 1 -23.14 15.63 44.55
C MET A 1 -21.93 16.17 43.82
N ILE A 2 -20.80 15.47 43.89
CA ILE A 2 -19.62 15.74 43.06
C ILE A 2 -19.83 14.96 41.76
N PRO A 3 -19.65 15.56 40.56
CA PRO A 3 -19.70 14.80 39.32
C PRO A 3 -18.46 13.89 39.27
N MET A 4 -18.64 12.58 39.46
CA MET A 4 -17.59 11.63 39.17
C MET A 4 -17.20 11.75 37.69
N GLY A 5 -15.91 11.87 37.42
CA GLY A 5 -15.41 12.16 36.08
C GLY A 5 -15.85 11.13 35.06
N ARG A 6 -16.05 11.56 33.81
CA ARG A 6 -16.14 10.65 32.67
C ARG A 6 -14.84 9.85 32.60
N GLY A 7 -14.87 8.60 33.06
CA GLY A 7 -13.78 7.66 32.80
C GLY A 7 -13.54 7.60 31.30
N LEU A 8 -12.31 7.83 30.87
CA LEU A 8 -11.96 7.73 29.46
C LEU A 8 -12.09 6.25 29.05
N CYS A 9 -13.07 5.95 28.20
CA CYS A 9 -13.24 4.62 27.63
C CYS A 9 -12.12 4.39 26.60
N LEU A 10 -11.02 3.80 27.06
CA LEU A 10 -9.79 3.58 26.31
C LEU A 10 -9.53 2.09 26.13
N PRO A 11 -9.15 1.63 24.92
CA PRO A 11 -8.86 0.24 24.68
C PRO A 11 -7.56 -0.21 25.35
N SER A 12 -7.53 -1.50 25.68
CA SER A 12 -6.27 -2.14 26.07
C SER A 12 -5.31 -2.20 24.87
N PRO A 13 -3.98 -2.14 25.09
CA PRO A 13 -3.00 -2.38 24.03
C PRO A 13 -3.13 -3.76 23.37
N ALA A 14 -3.65 -4.75 24.11
CA ALA A 14 -3.93 -6.09 23.62
C ALA A 14 -5.09 -6.10 22.60
N THR A 15 -6.17 -5.36 22.85
CA THR A 15 -7.32 -5.21 21.94
C THR A 15 -6.86 -4.67 20.58
N VAL A 16 -6.10 -3.57 20.59
CA VAL A 16 -5.55 -2.96 19.36
C VAL A 16 -4.58 -3.92 18.66
N HIS A 17 -3.80 -4.69 19.40
CA HIS A 17 -2.90 -5.68 18.81
C HIS A 17 -3.67 -6.83 18.14
N GLN A 18 -4.72 -7.35 18.76
CA GLN A 18 -5.54 -8.43 18.21
C GLN A 18 -6.23 -7.98 16.92
N LEU A 19 -6.87 -6.80 16.90
CA LEU A 19 -7.50 -6.25 15.70
C LEU A 19 -6.50 -6.02 14.56
N PHE A 20 -5.31 -5.50 14.87
CA PHE A 20 -4.25 -5.36 13.87
C PHE A 20 -3.76 -6.71 13.33
N SER A 21 -3.65 -7.73 14.18
CA SER A 21 -3.30 -9.09 13.75
C SER A 21 -4.39 -9.69 12.85
N VAL A 22 -5.67 -9.57 13.20
CA VAL A 22 -6.78 -10.03 12.34
C VAL A 22 -6.73 -9.34 10.96
N ALA A 23 -6.52 -8.03 10.91
CA ALA A 23 -6.38 -7.30 9.65
C ALA A 23 -5.15 -7.74 8.83
N ARG A 24 -4.02 -8.05 9.49
CA ARG A 24 -2.80 -8.55 8.85
C ARG A 24 -3.03 -9.96 8.29
N ASP A 25 -3.63 -10.84 9.07
CA ASP A 25 -3.82 -12.25 8.74
C ASP A 25 -4.87 -12.41 7.63
N ALA A 26 -5.85 -11.51 7.57
CA ALA A 26 -6.77 -11.35 6.44
C ALA A 26 -6.17 -10.59 5.23
N SER A 27 -4.90 -10.18 5.29
CA SER A 27 -4.20 -9.44 4.23
C SER A 27 -4.87 -8.11 3.80
N ILE A 28 -5.64 -7.49 4.69
CA ILE A 28 -6.29 -6.19 4.45
C ILE A 28 -5.47 -4.98 4.92
N ILE A 29 -4.42 -5.19 5.72
CA ILE A 29 -3.44 -4.13 6.03
C ILE A 29 -2.83 -3.62 4.71
N PRO A 30 -2.86 -2.30 4.46
CA PRO A 30 -2.26 -1.75 3.27
C PRO A 30 -0.72 -1.80 3.35
N ASP A 31 -0.10 -1.97 2.20
CA ASP A 31 1.35 -1.81 2.01
C ASP A 31 1.58 -0.74 0.94
N ILE A 32 2.19 0.37 1.35
CA ILE A 32 2.64 1.45 0.47
C ILE A 32 4.18 1.51 0.42
N SER A 33 4.87 0.41 0.68
CA SER A 33 6.33 0.29 0.56
C SER A 33 6.77 0.24 -0.91
N LEU A 34 7.98 0.72 -1.19
CA LEU A 34 8.62 0.48 -2.49
C LEU A 34 8.90 -1.01 -2.70
N ASP A 35 8.55 -1.51 -3.88
CA ASP A 35 8.73 -2.91 -4.25
C ASP A 35 10.22 -3.36 -4.14
N PRO A 36 10.50 -4.57 -3.63
CA PRO A 36 11.87 -5.07 -3.48
C PRO A 36 12.67 -5.18 -4.78
N VAL A 37 12.04 -5.55 -5.90
CA VAL A 37 12.69 -5.63 -7.22
C VAL A 37 13.06 -4.21 -7.68
N LEU A 38 12.13 -3.28 -7.56
CA LEU A 38 12.37 -1.87 -7.89
C LEU A 38 13.51 -1.28 -7.05
N THR A 39 13.49 -1.45 -5.73
CA THR A 39 14.58 -0.93 -4.86
C THR A 39 15.92 -1.62 -5.11
N THR A 40 15.93 -2.89 -5.51
CA THR A 40 17.16 -3.64 -5.84
C THR A 40 17.81 -3.11 -7.13
N PHE A 41 17.07 -3.03 -8.23
CA PHE A 41 17.62 -2.60 -9.52
C PHE A 41 17.80 -1.09 -9.66
N LEU A 42 17.18 -0.29 -8.79
CA LEU A 42 17.44 1.14 -8.66
C LEU A 42 18.48 1.48 -7.57
N SER A 43 19.28 0.50 -7.13
CA SER A 43 20.36 0.69 -6.14
C SER A 43 21.76 0.81 -6.77
N LEU A 44 22.76 1.05 -5.91
CA LEU A 44 24.18 0.93 -6.26
C LEU A 44 24.57 -0.50 -6.65
N ASP A 45 23.84 -1.50 -6.18
CA ASP A 45 24.13 -2.93 -6.40
C ASP A 45 23.42 -3.48 -7.65
N SER A 46 22.79 -2.62 -8.45
CA SER A 46 21.98 -3.00 -9.62
C SER A 46 22.73 -3.87 -10.65
N SER A 47 24.03 -3.65 -10.83
CA SER A 47 24.88 -4.49 -11.72
C SER A 47 25.13 -5.88 -11.14
N ALA A 48 25.45 -5.97 -9.85
CA ALA A 48 25.61 -7.24 -9.16
C ALA A 48 24.28 -8.01 -9.10
N ALA A 49 23.17 -7.33 -8.87
CA ALA A 49 21.83 -7.93 -8.89
C ALA A 49 21.45 -8.48 -10.27
N LEU A 50 21.79 -7.76 -11.36
CA LEU A 50 21.56 -8.21 -12.73
C LEU A 50 22.39 -9.45 -13.09
N GLN A 51 23.68 -9.42 -12.77
CA GLN A 51 24.60 -10.54 -12.98
C GLN A 51 24.15 -11.77 -12.17
N HIS A 52 23.75 -11.56 -10.90
CA HIS A 52 23.18 -12.62 -10.08
C HIS A 52 21.88 -13.18 -10.67
N ARG A 53 20.96 -12.34 -11.18
CA ARG A 53 19.71 -12.80 -11.80
C ARG A 53 19.99 -13.65 -13.04
N TYR A 54 20.88 -13.20 -13.92
CA TYR A 54 21.30 -13.93 -15.11
C TYR A 54 21.87 -15.32 -14.75
N GLY A 55 22.87 -15.38 -13.86
CA GLY A 55 23.47 -16.64 -13.43
C GLY A 55 22.55 -17.54 -12.60
N PHE A 56 21.59 -16.97 -11.87
CA PHE A 56 20.54 -17.75 -11.17
C PHE A 56 19.61 -18.46 -12.17
N LEU A 57 19.17 -17.78 -13.22
CA LEU A 57 18.31 -18.38 -14.24
C LEU A 57 19.02 -19.50 -15.00
N GLN A 58 20.28 -19.28 -15.40
CA GLN A 58 21.11 -20.28 -16.09
C GLN A 58 21.37 -21.55 -15.25
N ARG A 59 21.57 -21.43 -13.93
CA ARG A 59 21.77 -22.59 -13.04
C ARG A 59 20.59 -23.58 -13.04
N GLY A 60 19.39 -23.12 -13.36
CA GLY A 60 18.18 -23.94 -13.49
C GLY A 60 17.87 -24.37 -14.93
N MET A 61 18.87 -24.44 -15.82
CA MET A 61 18.71 -24.78 -17.24
C MET A 61 19.74 -25.83 -17.68
N SER A 62 19.37 -26.71 -18.62
CA SER A 62 20.31 -27.60 -19.32
C SER A 62 21.30 -26.80 -20.19
N ARG A 63 22.35 -27.44 -20.73
CA ARG A 63 23.31 -26.75 -21.61
C ARG A 63 22.66 -26.22 -22.89
N GLU A 64 21.72 -26.97 -23.43
CA GLU A 64 20.94 -26.66 -24.63
C GLU A 64 20.00 -25.48 -24.34
N GLN A 65 19.33 -25.50 -23.19
CA GLN A 65 18.50 -24.38 -22.72
C GLN A 65 19.35 -23.12 -22.44
N GLN A 66 20.54 -23.25 -21.84
CA GLN A 66 21.45 -22.11 -21.62
C GLN A 66 21.91 -21.50 -22.96
N ALA A 67 22.19 -22.32 -23.97
CA ALA A 67 22.54 -21.87 -25.32
C ALA A 67 21.36 -21.16 -26.00
N ALA A 68 20.15 -21.73 -25.95
CA ALA A 68 18.94 -21.12 -26.48
C ALA A 68 18.62 -19.78 -25.79
N PHE A 69 18.66 -19.75 -24.46
CA PHE A 69 18.47 -18.55 -23.64
C PHE A 69 19.45 -17.44 -24.01
N ARG A 70 20.74 -17.77 -24.12
CA ARG A 70 21.79 -16.85 -24.60
C ARG A 70 21.48 -16.33 -26.01
N GLN A 71 21.13 -17.21 -26.94
CA GLN A 71 20.90 -16.84 -28.34
C GLN A 71 19.68 -15.93 -28.50
N SER A 72 18.58 -16.21 -27.80
CA SER A 72 17.41 -15.34 -27.75
C SER A 72 17.75 -13.96 -27.18
N LEU A 73 18.53 -13.89 -26.09
CA LEU A 73 18.98 -12.61 -25.54
C LEU A 73 19.89 -11.82 -26.50
N ILE A 74 20.77 -12.49 -27.25
CA ILE A 74 21.58 -11.82 -28.28
C ILE A 74 20.67 -11.20 -29.37
N GLY A 75 19.59 -11.89 -29.75
CA GLY A 75 18.60 -11.37 -30.70
C GLY A 75 17.86 -10.14 -30.16
N GLU A 76 17.31 -10.22 -28.95
CA GLU A 76 16.54 -9.14 -28.31
C GLU A 76 17.38 -7.89 -27.98
N LEU A 77 18.69 -8.05 -27.73
CA LEU A 77 19.61 -6.96 -27.39
C LEU A 77 20.41 -6.41 -28.58
N GLY A 78 20.27 -7.03 -29.76
CA GLY A 78 21.09 -6.73 -30.94
C GLY A 78 22.59 -6.98 -30.76
N GLY A 79 23.00 -7.81 -29.77
CA GLY A 79 24.40 -8.02 -29.43
C GLY A 79 24.63 -8.76 -28.12
N SER A 80 25.91 -9.02 -27.81
CA SER A 80 26.33 -9.72 -26.57
C SER A 80 26.64 -8.80 -25.39
N ARG A 81 26.61 -7.48 -25.60
CA ARG A 81 26.91 -6.43 -24.61
C ARG A 81 25.84 -5.35 -24.66
N VAL A 82 25.58 -4.72 -23.52
CA VAL A 82 24.74 -3.53 -23.39
C VAL A 82 25.53 -2.45 -22.67
N THR A 83 25.89 -1.39 -23.38
CA THR A 83 26.68 -0.27 -22.85
C THR A 83 25.87 0.54 -21.86
N TYR A 84 26.43 0.84 -20.69
CA TYR A 84 25.73 1.38 -19.51
C TYR A 84 24.53 0.53 -19.05
N GLY A 85 24.41 -0.71 -19.54
CA GLY A 85 23.24 -1.55 -19.37
C GLY A 85 23.16 -2.28 -18.03
N GLY A 86 24.28 -2.35 -17.31
CA GLY A 86 24.35 -3.01 -16.01
C GLY A 86 23.72 -2.22 -14.87
N VAL A 87 23.10 -1.04 -15.08
CA VAL A 87 22.72 -0.16 -13.96
C VAL A 87 21.34 0.49 -14.08
N GLY A 88 20.69 0.69 -12.93
CA GLY A 88 19.44 1.45 -12.80
C GLY A 88 18.29 0.90 -13.63
N VAL A 89 17.58 1.80 -14.34
CA VAL A 89 16.42 1.44 -15.18
C VAL A 89 16.75 0.46 -16.31
N ILE A 90 18.01 0.43 -16.79
CA ILE A 90 18.41 -0.52 -17.84
C ILE A 90 18.57 -1.92 -17.25
N ALA A 91 19.25 -2.05 -16.10
CA ALA A 91 19.33 -3.31 -15.38
C ALA A 91 17.94 -3.84 -15.00
N LEU A 92 17.01 -2.95 -14.62
CA LEU A 92 15.63 -3.32 -14.33
C LEU A 92 14.93 -3.93 -15.57
N ALA A 93 15.01 -3.28 -16.74
CA ALA A 93 14.45 -3.82 -17.98
C ALA A 93 15.10 -5.15 -18.41
N LEU A 94 16.44 -5.24 -18.33
CA LEU A 94 17.16 -6.47 -18.64
C LEU A 94 16.75 -7.62 -17.70
N SER A 95 16.50 -7.35 -16.42
CA SER A 95 16.00 -8.37 -15.49
C SER A 95 14.62 -8.94 -15.89
N MET A 96 13.72 -8.08 -16.40
CA MET A 96 12.41 -8.51 -16.92
C MET A 96 12.56 -9.32 -18.21
N LEU A 97 13.45 -8.89 -19.12
CA LEU A 97 13.75 -9.61 -20.34
C LEU A 97 14.30 -11.01 -20.04
N PHE A 98 15.22 -11.14 -19.08
CA PHE A 98 15.77 -12.43 -18.68
C PHE A 98 14.67 -13.36 -18.17
N ASP A 99 13.72 -12.85 -17.39
CA ASP A 99 12.61 -13.66 -16.89
C ASP A 99 11.67 -14.11 -18.01
N GLN A 100 11.32 -13.21 -18.94
CA GLN A 100 10.49 -13.52 -20.11
C GLN A 100 11.15 -14.58 -21.01
N VAL A 101 12.42 -14.41 -21.37
CA VAL A 101 13.14 -15.35 -22.24
C VAL A 101 13.38 -16.69 -21.52
N ALA A 102 13.68 -16.67 -20.22
CA ALA A 102 13.85 -17.90 -19.43
C ALA A 102 12.56 -18.72 -19.32
N GLN A 103 11.39 -18.06 -19.21
CA GLN A 103 10.09 -18.73 -19.28
C GLN A 103 9.87 -19.37 -20.65
N HIS A 104 10.12 -18.63 -21.74
CA HIS A 104 9.92 -19.11 -23.10
C HIS A 104 10.76 -20.37 -23.41
N VAL A 105 12.06 -20.33 -23.08
CA VAL A 105 12.99 -21.46 -23.29
C VAL A 105 12.61 -22.70 -22.46
N ARG A 106 12.11 -22.51 -21.24
CA ARG A 106 11.64 -23.63 -20.40
C ARG A 106 10.40 -24.30 -20.99
N VAL A 107 9.43 -23.51 -21.47
CA VAL A 107 8.20 -24.02 -22.10
C VAL A 107 8.50 -24.74 -23.42
N GLN A 108 9.42 -24.22 -24.24
CA GLN A 108 9.86 -24.89 -25.47
C GLN A 108 10.62 -26.21 -25.20
N GLY A 109 11.36 -26.30 -24.10
CA GLY A 109 12.06 -27.53 -23.69
C GLY A 109 11.15 -28.61 -23.10
N SER A 110 9.92 -28.27 -22.70
CA SER A 110 8.93 -29.23 -22.21
C SER A 110 7.94 -29.61 -23.32
N SER A 111 8.25 -30.66 -24.08
CA SER A 111 7.38 -31.24 -25.12
C SER A 111 6.18 -32.02 -24.56
N THR A 112 5.53 -31.49 -23.53
CA THR A 112 4.23 -31.94 -23.03
C THR A 112 3.22 -30.82 -23.20
N GLU A 113 2.09 -31.14 -23.83
CA GLU A 113 0.95 -30.22 -24.04
C GLU A 113 0.26 -29.90 -22.70
N GLY A 114 0.96 -29.16 -21.83
CA GLY A 114 0.41 -28.60 -20.60
C GLY A 114 -0.20 -27.25 -20.92
N HIS A 115 -1.54 -27.20 -20.98
CA HIS A 115 -2.37 -26.00 -21.15
C HIS A 115 -1.63 -24.69 -20.84
N LEU A 116 -1.41 -23.86 -21.86
CA LEU A 116 -1.29 -22.42 -21.66
C LEU A 116 -2.50 -21.99 -20.84
N SER A 117 -2.26 -21.61 -19.59
CA SER A 117 -3.30 -20.97 -18.79
C SER A 117 -3.53 -19.61 -19.40
N THR A 118 -4.48 -19.56 -20.34
CA THR A 118 -5.12 -18.33 -20.80
C THR A 118 -5.96 -17.79 -19.65
N GLN A 119 -5.27 -17.35 -18.59
CA GLN A 119 -5.85 -16.37 -17.69
C GLN A 119 -6.33 -15.21 -18.56
N GLY A 120 -7.51 -14.67 -18.26
CA GLY A 120 -8.05 -13.53 -18.99
C GLY A 120 -7.14 -12.30 -18.87
N PRO A 121 -7.62 -11.11 -19.26
CA PRO A 121 -6.88 -9.87 -19.06
C PRO A 121 -6.85 -9.49 -17.56
N GLN A 122 -6.17 -10.29 -16.75
CA GLN A 122 -5.81 -9.95 -15.39
C GLN A 122 -4.81 -8.79 -15.47
N ALA A 123 -5.09 -7.74 -14.70
CA ALA A 123 -4.24 -6.56 -14.67
C ALA A 123 -2.83 -6.97 -14.23
N MET A 124 -1.88 -7.00 -15.17
CA MET A 124 -0.49 -7.35 -14.89
C MET A 124 0.07 -6.37 -13.86
N MET A 125 0.69 -6.89 -12.81
CA MET A 125 1.33 -6.09 -11.77
C MET A 125 2.83 -6.00 -12.10
N ILE A 126 3.37 -4.78 -12.11
CA ILE A 126 4.80 -4.51 -12.14
C ILE A 126 5.17 -3.70 -10.90
N PHE A 127 6.17 -4.13 -10.13
CA PHE A 127 6.69 -3.37 -8.99
C PHE A 127 5.62 -2.91 -7.99
N GLY A 128 4.69 -3.80 -7.65
CA GLY A 128 3.54 -3.50 -6.78
C GLY A 128 2.40 -2.69 -7.43
N ILE A 129 2.52 -2.24 -8.69
CA ILE A 129 1.52 -1.38 -9.35
C ILE A 129 0.93 -2.02 -10.62
N SER A 130 -0.34 -1.77 -10.90
CA SER A 130 -1.01 -2.29 -12.09
C SER A 130 -0.56 -1.58 -13.37
N THR A 131 -0.25 -2.34 -14.43
CA THR A 131 -0.01 -1.80 -15.79
C THR A 131 -1.24 -1.18 -16.43
N SER A 132 -2.44 -1.43 -15.89
CA SER A 132 -3.69 -0.74 -16.28
C SER A 132 -3.78 0.68 -15.70
N SER A 133 -2.96 1.03 -14.71
CA SER A 133 -2.78 2.42 -14.29
C SER A 133 -1.91 3.17 -15.29
N ARG A 134 -2.16 4.47 -15.51
CA ARG A 134 -1.39 5.26 -16.50
C ARG A 134 0.10 5.35 -16.15
N ILE A 135 0.44 5.46 -14.86
CA ILE A 135 1.84 5.38 -14.37
C ILE A 135 2.45 4.01 -14.71
N GLY A 136 1.78 2.91 -14.35
CA GLY A 136 2.25 1.56 -14.65
C GLY A 136 2.39 1.28 -16.14
N GLN A 137 1.47 1.79 -16.97
CA GLN A 137 1.52 1.70 -18.42
C GLN A 137 2.76 2.41 -18.99
N LEU A 138 3.04 3.64 -18.55
CA LEU A 138 4.22 4.39 -19.01
C LEU A 138 5.53 3.70 -18.64
N ILE A 139 5.64 3.21 -17.41
CA ILE A 139 6.82 2.47 -16.92
C ILE A 139 7.01 1.16 -17.71
N TYR A 140 5.93 0.39 -17.88
CA TYR A 140 5.96 -0.87 -18.62
C TYR A 140 6.36 -0.69 -20.09
N SER A 141 5.77 0.29 -20.78
CA SER A 141 6.08 0.58 -22.18
C SER A 141 7.53 1.01 -22.37
N TYR A 142 8.06 1.87 -21.50
CA TYR A 142 9.48 2.25 -21.54
C TYR A 142 10.42 1.05 -21.31
N LEU A 143 10.16 0.24 -20.28
CA LEU A 143 10.99 -0.94 -19.96
C LEU A 143 11.01 -1.97 -21.10
N ARG A 144 9.92 -2.10 -21.85
CA ARG A 144 9.85 -2.96 -23.04
C ARG A 144 10.62 -2.45 -24.25
N LEU A 145 10.87 -1.14 -24.36
CA LEU A 145 11.65 -0.57 -25.47
C LEU A 145 13.16 -0.76 -25.26
N ILE A 146 13.62 -0.73 -24.00
CA ILE A 146 15.04 -0.76 -23.63
C ILE A 146 15.86 -1.83 -24.37
N PRO A 147 15.47 -3.12 -24.44
CA PRO A 147 16.27 -4.15 -25.11
C PRO A 147 16.71 -3.76 -26.54
N GLY A 148 15.79 -3.21 -27.34
CA GLY A 148 16.05 -2.83 -28.73
C GLY A 148 16.72 -1.45 -28.91
N ILE A 149 16.83 -0.62 -27.88
CA ILE A 149 17.39 0.74 -27.98
C ILE A 149 18.65 0.97 -27.13
N ALA A 150 18.94 0.14 -26.12
CA ALA A 150 20.00 0.40 -25.15
C ALA A 150 21.42 0.44 -25.77
N ASN A 151 21.61 -0.17 -26.93
CA ASN A 151 22.87 -0.13 -27.69
C ASN A 151 22.97 1.06 -28.67
N ASN A 152 21.95 1.92 -28.77
CA ASN A 152 22.01 3.20 -29.49
C ASN A 152 21.85 4.37 -28.49
N GLN A 153 22.95 5.09 -28.22
CA GLN A 153 22.96 6.17 -27.24
C GLN A 153 22.00 7.33 -27.58
N GLU A 154 21.82 7.64 -28.86
CA GLU A 154 20.95 8.72 -29.34
C GLU A 154 19.47 8.34 -29.13
N THR A 155 19.04 7.19 -29.67
CA THR A 155 17.67 6.67 -29.50
C THR A 155 17.34 6.42 -28.02
N MET A 156 18.31 5.94 -27.23
CA MET A 156 18.15 5.77 -25.78
C MET A 156 17.93 7.12 -25.08
N ALA A 157 18.68 8.17 -25.45
CA ALA A 157 18.53 9.51 -24.89
C ALA A 157 17.15 10.11 -25.21
N GLU A 158 16.77 10.14 -26.49
CA GLU A 158 15.48 10.67 -26.97
C GLU A 158 14.30 9.94 -26.33
N THR A 159 14.32 8.60 -26.32
CA THR A 159 13.25 7.80 -25.72
C THR A 159 13.17 8.03 -24.21
N THR A 160 14.30 8.15 -23.52
CA THR A 160 14.32 8.47 -22.08
C THR A 160 13.72 9.84 -21.80
N GLU A 161 14.00 10.85 -22.63
CA GLU A 161 13.46 12.21 -22.47
C GLU A 161 11.95 12.29 -22.71
N LEU A 162 11.45 11.56 -23.72
CA LEU A 162 10.01 11.42 -23.96
C LEU A 162 9.29 10.82 -22.74
N TYR A 163 9.79 9.70 -22.21
CA TYR A 163 9.14 9.01 -21.10
C TYR A 163 9.33 9.73 -19.76
N ASP A 164 10.46 10.41 -19.53
CA ASP A 164 10.66 11.34 -18.43
C ASP A 164 9.59 12.45 -18.44
N SER A 165 9.39 13.09 -19.60
CA SER A 165 8.38 14.16 -19.75
C SER A 165 6.95 13.66 -19.53
N LEU A 166 6.58 12.51 -20.11
CA LEU A 166 5.26 11.90 -19.93
C LEU A 166 5.00 11.49 -18.48
N LEU A 167 5.98 10.85 -17.83
CA LEU A 167 5.86 10.37 -16.46
C LEU A 167 5.85 11.52 -15.45
N LYS A 168 6.60 12.59 -15.70
CA LYS A 168 6.54 13.85 -14.93
C LYS A 168 5.11 14.43 -14.91
N LEU A 169 4.47 14.54 -16.08
CA LEU A 169 3.12 15.10 -16.19
C LEU A 169 2.08 14.23 -15.46
N GLU A 170 2.13 12.91 -15.68
CA GLU A 170 1.22 11.97 -15.00
C GLU A 170 1.41 11.99 -13.46
N LEU A 171 2.65 12.06 -12.98
CA LEU A 171 2.93 12.11 -11.53
C LEU A 171 2.46 13.40 -10.86
N LEU A 172 2.42 14.53 -11.60
CA LEU A 172 1.87 15.79 -11.11
C LEU A 172 0.34 15.74 -11.02
N ASP A 173 -0.38 15.36 -12.09
CA ASP A 173 -1.84 15.24 -12.02
C ASP A 173 -2.29 14.12 -11.06
N HIS A 174 -1.54 13.02 -10.94
CA HIS A 174 -1.85 11.98 -9.96
C HIS A 174 -1.65 12.45 -8.51
N TYR A 175 -0.63 13.26 -8.24
CA TYR A 175 -0.45 13.94 -6.94
C TYR A 175 -1.64 14.87 -6.64
N GLU A 176 -2.03 15.72 -7.59
CA GLU A 176 -3.19 16.62 -7.44
C GLU A 176 -4.51 15.86 -7.27
N ARG A 177 -4.69 14.73 -7.98
CA ARG A 177 -5.85 13.84 -7.79
C ARG A 177 -5.96 13.34 -6.36
N MET A 178 -4.85 12.91 -5.75
CA MET A 178 -4.83 12.43 -4.36
C MET A 178 -5.12 13.55 -3.36
N ILE A 179 -4.43 14.69 -3.47
CA ILE A 179 -4.52 15.79 -2.50
C ILE A 179 -5.79 16.62 -2.68
N ASN A 180 -6.07 17.12 -3.88
CA ASN A 180 -7.14 18.10 -4.13
C ASN A 180 -8.47 17.43 -4.47
N LYS A 181 -8.45 16.34 -5.25
CA LYS A 181 -9.67 15.69 -5.79
C LYS A 181 -10.17 14.52 -4.92
N LYS A 182 -9.67 14.38 -3.68
CA LYS A 182 -10.01 13.35 -2.68
C LYS A 182 -9.80 11.89 -3.17
N ARG A 183 -8.91 11.64 -4.14
CA ARG A 183 -8.62 10.28 -4.68
C ARG A 183 -7.43 9.59 -4.01
N MET A 184 -7.21 9.89 -2.73
CA MET A 184 -6.22 9.22 -1.89
C MET A 184 -6.66 7.77 -1.62
N SER A 185 -5.73 6.83 -1.67
CA SER A 185 -5.85 5.42 -1.28
C SER A 185 -4.46 4.78 -1.22
N SER A 186 -4.33 3.60 -0.65
CA SER A 186 -3.06 2.86 -0.64
C SER A 186 -2.55 2.57 -2.06
N VAL A 187 -3.48 2.26 -2.98
CA VAL A 187 -3.16 1.98 -4.39
C VAL A 187 -2.63 3.24 -5.09
N SER A 188 -3.23 4.41 -4.85
CA SER A 188 -2.73 5.65 -5.46
C SER A 188 -1.42 6.13 -4.83
N MET A 189 -1.23 5.93 -3.52
CA MET A 189 0.06 6.14 -2.85
C MET A 189 1.17 5.27 -3.44
N GLN A 190 0.92 3.97 -3.62
CA GLN A 190 1.89 3.02 -4.19
C GLN A 190 2.22 3.36 -5.65
N GLN A 191 1.21 3.71 -6.47
CA GLN A 191 1.39 4.20 -7.84
C GLN A 191 2.28 5.43 -7.90
N TRP A 192 2.02 6.44 -7.06
CA TRP A 192 2.84 7.64 -7.03
C TRP A 192 4.27 7.36 -6.58
N LEU A 193 4.43 6.55 -5.53
CA LEU A 193 5.73 6.26 -4.92
C LEU A 193 6.64 5.46 -5.87
N ALA A 194 6.12 4.38 -6.47
CA ALA A 194 6.84 3.60 -7.46
C ALA A 194 7.19 4.43 -8.70
N GLY A 195 6.26 5.25 -9.19
CA GLY A 195 6.49 6.13 -10.33
C GLY A 195 7.50 7.24 -10.05
N ALA A 196 7.46 7.87 -8.87
CA ALA A 196 8.43 8.88 -8.45
C ALA A 196 9.85 8.28 -8.30
N ALA A 197 9.96 7.08 -7.73
CA ALA A 197 11.21 6.34 -7.66
C ALA A 197 11.76 6.02 -9.06
N PHE A 198 10.91 5.53 -9.95
CA PHE A 198 11.27 5.24 -11.33
C PHE A 198 11.72 6.49 -12.11
N HIS A 199 10.96 7.58 -12.04
CA HIS A 199 11.27 8.84 -12.72
C HIS A 199 12.58 9.48 -12.23
N LEU A 200 12.87 9.41 -10.91
CA LEU A 200 14.17 9.83 -10.39
C LEU A 200 15.33 9.06 -11.04
N HIS A 201 15.13 7.77 -11.33
CA HIS A 201 16.13 6.93 -11.98
C HIS A 201 16.18 7.05 -13.50
N LEU A 202 15.08 7.41 -14.18
CA LEU A 202 15.12 7.93 -15.55
C LEU A 202 16.04 9.15 -15.61
N ARG A 203 15.83 10.13 -14.71
CA ARG A 203 16.62 11.36 -14.69
C ARG A 203 18.09 11.11 -14.36
N LEU A 204 18.41 10.16 -13.47
CA LEU A 204 19.78 9.69 -13.24
C LEU A 204 20.39 9.09 -14.50
N HIS A 205 19.65 8.27 -15.25
CA HIS A 205 20.12 7.68 -16.51
C HIS A 205 20.39 8.76 -17.58
N GLN A 206 19.50 9.74 -17.76
CA GLN A 206 19.73 10.88 -18.66
C GLN A 206 21.02 11.65 -18.33
N VAL A 207 21.38 11.82 -17.04
CA VAL A 207 22.66 12.45 -16.67
C VAL A 207 23.85 11.57 -17.06
N ARG A 208 23.76 10.23 -16.93
CA ARG A 208 24.81 9.29 -17.37
C ARG A 208 25.03 9.34 -18.89
N LEU A 209 23.95 9.49 -19.66
CA LEU A 209 23.94 9.71 -21.11
C LEU A 209 24.39 11.13 -21.53
N ASN A 210 24.57 12.05 -20.57
CA ASN A 210 24.83 13.48 -20.76
C ASN A 210 23.69 14.28 -21.44
N SER A 211 22.46 13.74 -21.49
CA SER A 211 21.29 14.38 -22.12
C SER A 211 20.72 15.55 -21.31
N VAL A 212 20.96 15.57 -19.98
CA VAL A 212 20.44 16.60 -19.07
C VAL A 212 21.48 17.02 -18.04
N PRO A 213 21.45 18.27 -17.52
CA PRO A 213 22.43 18.73 -16.54
C PRO A 213 22.21 18.08 -15.17
N LEU A 214 23.32 17.82 -14.45
CA LEU A 214 23.34 17.26 -13.09
C LEU A 214 22.39 17.95 -12.08
N GLY A 215 22.17 19.26 -12.23
CA GLY A 215 21.26 20.02 -11.36
C GLY A 215 19.80 19.54 -11.41
N SER A 216 19.36 18.95 -12.53
CA SER A 216 17.99 18.45 -12.73
C SER A 216 17.64 17.35 -11.71
N VAL A 217 18.50 16.34 -11.55
CA VAL A 217 18.30 15.25 -10.58
C VAL A 217 18.25 15.78 -9.15
N LYS A 218 19.13 16.74 -8.81
CA LYS A 218 19.14 17.35 -7.45
C LYS A 218 17.81 18.01 -7.14
N SER A 219 17.28 18.82 -8.06
CA SER A 219 15.97 19.49 -7.91
C SER A 219 14.83 18.48 -7.81
N LEU A 220 14.79 17.51 -8.72
CA LEU A 220 13.75 16.47 -8.76
C LEU A 220 13.70 15.65 -7.45
N ARG A 221 14.88 15.30 -6.91
CA ARG A 221 15.03 14.60 -5.62
C ARG A 221 14.40 15.38 -4.46
N PHE A 222 14.65 16.69 -4.36
CA PHE A 222 14.04 17.54 -3.32
C PHE A 222 12.53 17.72 -3.52
N SER A 223 12.07 17.81 -4.78
CA SER A 223 10.65 17.85 -5.11
C SER A 223 9.93 16.59 -4.62
N TYR A 224 10.45 15.40 -4.92
CA TYR A 224 9.84 14.15 -4.48
C TYR A 224 9.89 13.91 -2.97
N LYS A 225 10.99 14.28 -2.29
CA LYS A 225 11.01 14.30 -0.81
C LYS A 225 9.86 15.14 -0.24
N THR A 226 9.67 16.34 -0.78
CA THR A 226 8.67 17.30 -0.30
C THR A 226 7.25 16.79 -0.57
N GLY A 227 6.99 16.33 -1.80
CA GLY A 227 5.71 15.73 -2.18
C GLY A 227 5.37 14.50 -1.34
N LEU A 228 6.32 13.58 -1.12
CA LEU A 228 6.10 12.38 -0.29
C LEU A 228 5.73 12.74 1.16
N ASN A 229 6.38 13.74 1.74
CA ASN A 229 6.05 14.18 3.10
C ASN A 229 4.61 14.71 3.22
N HIS A 230 4.14 15.46 2.22
CA HIS A 230 2.76 15.94 2.18
C HIS A 230 1.76 14.79 1.93
N LEU A 231 2.10 13.87 1.03
CA LEU A 231 1.30 12.66 0.75
C LEU A 231 1.15 11.77 1.99
N ILE A 232 2.21 11.55 2.78
CA ILE A 232 2.15 10.78 4.03
C ILE A 232 1.17 11.43 5.03
N GLN A 233 1.18 12.77 5.14
CA GLN A 233 0.21 13.49 5.98
C GLN A 233 -1.22 13.34 5.47
N GLY A 234 -1.44 13.51 4.17
CA GLY A 234 -2.73 13.32 3.51
C GLY A 234 -3.25 11.88 3.63
N TYR A 235 -2.37 10.88 3.51
CA TYR A 235 -2.69 9.47 3.64
C TYR A 235 -3.04 9.09 5.09
N ALA A 236 -2.30 9.59 6.08
CA ALA A 236 -2.69 9.43 7.49
C ALA A 236 -4.04 10.09 7.80
N ALA A 237 -4.35 11.24 7.22
CA ALA A 237 -5.67 11.87 7.33
C ALA A 237 -6.78 11.10 6.59
N TYR A 238 -6.44 10.45 5.48
CA TYR A 238 -7.33 9.54 4.74
C TYR A 238 -7.64 8.28 5.55
N LEU A 239 -6.65 7.61 6.14
CA LEU A 239 -6.88 6.44 6.99
C LEU A 239 -7.77 6.78 8.19
N ARG A 240 -7.56 7.93 8.87
CA ARG A 240 -8.44 8.42 9.95
C ARG A 240 -9.91 8.60 9.55
N ARG A 241 -10.23 8.71 8.26
CA ARG A 241 -11.60 8.86 7.74
C ARG A 241 -12.21 7.56 7.24
N ASN A 242 -11.38 6.56 6.91
CA ASN A 242 -11.81 5.31 6.27
C ASN A 242 -11.71 4.09 7.20
N ILE A 243 -10.81 4.10 8.18
CA ILE A 243 -10.76 3.03 9.18
C ILE A 243 -12.02 3.12 10.04
N GLN A 244 -12.85 2.08 9.95
CA GLN A 244 -14.08 1.92 10.72
C GLN A 244 -14.03 0.57 11.42
N GLU A 245 -14.44 0.57 12.67
CA GLU A 245 -14.40 -0.60 13.54
C GLU A 245 -15.72 -0.61 14.32
N THR A 246 -16.39 -1.76 14.34
CA THR A 246 -17.60 -2.02 15.12
C THR A 246 -17.41 -3.27 15.97
N ALA A 247 -17.56 -3.12 17.30
CA ALA A 247 -17.33 -4.18 18.27
C ALA A 247 -18.12 -5.46 17.94
N ALA A 248 -17.53 -6.62 18.23
CA ALA A 248 -18.30 -7.86 18.22
C ALA A 248 -19.41 -7.78 19.27
N PRO A 249 -20.68 -8.10 18.92
CA PRO A 249 -21.73 -8.17 19.91
C PRO A 249 -21.33 -9.21 20.96
N GLY A 250 -21.28 -8.75 22.22
CA GLY A 250 -20.91 -9.60 23.34
C GLY A 250 -21.90 -10.75 23.54
N PRO A 251 -21.58 -11.73 24.40
CA PRO A 251 -22.50 -12.80 24.72
C PRO A 251 -23.85 -12.21 25.14
N HIS A 252 -24.92 -12.56 24.41
CA HIS A 252 -26.26 -12.19 24.82
C HIS A 252 -26.52 -12.79 26.20
N HIS A 253 -26.42 -11.97 27.25
CA HIS A 253 -27.08 -12.27 28.51
C HIS A 253 -28.57 -12.28 28.21
N THR A 254 -29.11 -13.46 27.96
CA THR A 254 -30.55 -13.69 27.88
C THR A 254 -31.13 -13.18 29.18
N ALA A 255 -31.80 -12.02 29.12
CA ALA A 255 -32.53 -11.52 30.26
C ALA A 255 -33.59 -12.56 30.58
N ILE A 256 -33.36 -13.35 31.64
CA ILE A 256 -34.39 -14.23 32.18
C ILE A 256 -35.48 -13.29 32.66
N ASN A 257 -36.55 -13.21 31.88
CA ASN A 257 -37.74 -12.46 32.21
C ASN A 257 -38.33 -13.09 33.48
N ALA A 258 -37.96 -12.56 34.63
CA ALA A 258 -38.56 -12.91 35.91
C ALA A 258 -40.03 -12.47 35.86
N ALA A 259 -40.90 -13.43 35.57
CA ALA A 259 -42.34 -13.21 35.50
C ALA A 259 -42.86 -12.71 36.86
N SER A 260 -43.88 -11.87 36.79
CA SER A 260 -44.38 -11.05 37.89
C SER A 260 -45.12 -11.82 39.00
N GLY A 261 -44.73 -11.56 40.25
CA GLY A 261 -45.65 -11.46 41.40
C GLY A 261 -45.56 -12.55 42.48
N PRO A 262 -46.14 -12.33 43.68
CA PRO A 262 -46.87 -11.14 44.14
C PRO A 262 -46.17 -10.35 45.28
N LYS A 263 -46.86 -9.32 45.81
CA LYS A 263 -46.43 -8.43 46.90
C LYS A 263 -46.58 -9.06 48.31
N GLU A 264 -45.97 -8.35 49.28
CA GLU A 264 -46.15 -8.33 50.76
C GLU A 264 -44.95 -8.89 51.54
N THR A 265 -44.55 -8.36 52.72
CA THR A 265 -44.94 -7.15 53.49
C THR A 265 -43.72 -6.61 54.26
N SER A 266 -43.80 -5.40 54.82
CA SER A 266 -42.70 -4.72 55.53
C SER A 266 -42.31 -5.38 56.87
N ALA A 267 -41.01 -5.48 57.15
CA ALA A 267 -40.48 -5.52 58.51
C ALA A 267 -39.06 -4.91 58.58
N THR A 268 -38.92 -3.80 59.30
CA THR A 268 -37.62 -3.28 59.76
C THR A 268 -37.07 -4.18 60.87
N ASN A 269 -35.77 -4.49 60.84
CA ASN A 269 -35.00 -4.64 62.07
C ASN A 269 -33.49 -4.42 61.84
N THR A 270 -32.91 -3.61 62.71
CA THR A 270 -31.48 -3.28 62.80
C THR A 270 -30.75 -4.32 63.62
N THR A 271 -29.62 -4.85 63.15
CA THR A 271 -28.50 -5.29 64.02
C THR A 271 -27.16 -5.19 63.27
N CYS A 272 -26.14 -4.63 63.92
CA CYS A 272 -24.76 -4.61 63.42
C CYS A 272 -23.97 -5.86 63.84
N SER A 273 -22.97 -6.29 63.07
CA SER A 273 -21.68 -6.72 63.65
C SER A 273 -20.52 -6.73 62.64
N SER A 274 -19.32 -6.49 63.17
CA SER A 274 -17.98 -6.58 62.56
C SER A 274 -17.59 -8.04 62.21
N SER A 275 -16.58 -8.38 61.40
CA SER A 275 -15.18 -7.92 61.26
C SER A 275 -14.59 -8.56 59.96
N VAL A 276 -13.39 -8.30 59.38
CA VAL A 276 -12.01 -8.25 59.93
C VAL A 276 -11.06 -7.46 58.98
N LEU A 277 -10.27 -6.59 59.61
CA LEU A 277 -8.89 -6.08 59.34
C LEU A 277 -8.16 -6.23 57.97
N PHE A 278 -7.71 -5.06 57.49
CA PHE A 278 -6.41 -4.70 56.87
C PHE A 278 -5.36 -5.77 56.48
N ASN A 279 -4.69 -5.50 55.35
CA ASN A 279 -3.24 -5.25 55.40
C ASN A 279 -2.80 -4.19 54.37
N ILE A 280 -1.87 -3.30 54.77
CA ILE A 280 -1.21 -2.30 53.91
C ILE A 280 0.30 -2.55 54.03
N SER A 281 1.01 -2.60 52.90
CA SER A 281 2.46 -2.42 52.90
C SER A 281 2.89 -1.48 51.78
N LEU A 282 3.45 -0.34 52.19
CA LEU A 282 4.10 0.64 51.33
C LEU A 282 5.55 0.19 51.04
N VAL A 283 5.98 0.30 49.78
CA VAL A 283 7.37 0.67 49.46
C VAL A 283 7.38 1.55 48.21
N SER A 284 7.94 2.75 48.32
CA SER A 284 8.35 3.60 47.18
C SER A 284 9.88 3.61 47.09
N PRO A 285 10.43 4.10 45.97
CA PRO A 285 11.42 5.18 46.13
C PRO A 285 11.14 6.39 45.24
N SER A 286 11.67 7.51 45.70
CA SER A 286 11.52 8.89 45.22
C SER A 286 12.67 9.34 44.29
N VAL A 287 12.64 10.65 43.96
CA VAL A 287 13.70 11.56 43.43
C VAL A 287 13.62 11.88 41.93
N SER A 288 13.63 13.14 41.46
CA SER A 288 13.21 14.47 42.01
C SER A 288 13.33 15.54 40.91
N ALA A 289 12.56 16.64 41.02
CA ALA A 289 12.91 18.03 40.59
C ALA A 289 13.18 18.32 39.08
N ASP A 290 12.94 19.51 38.51
CA ASP A 290 12.19 20.72 38.90
C ASP A 290 12.03 21.65 37.66
N ILE A 291 11.46 22.84 37.86
CA ILE A 291 11.61 24.09 37.06
C ILE A 291 10.58 24.39 35.95
N PHE A 292 9.70 25.37 36.26
CA PHE A 292 9.25 26.57 35.50
C PHE A 292 9.57 26.68 33.98
N ASN A 293 8.76 27.34 33.13
CA ASN A 293 8.00 28.57 33.40
C ASN A 293 6.78 28.79 32.47
N ASP A 294 5.98 29.82 32.77
CA ASP A 294 4.62 30.08 32.27
C ASP A 294 4.53 31.14 31.14
N SER A 295 3.30 31.36 30.62
CA SER A 295 2.78 32.50 29.85
C SER A 295 2.93 32.50 28.32
N THR A 296 1.81 32.28 27.61
CA THR A 296 1.03 33.40 27.00
C THR A 296 -0.30 32.96 26.40
N THR A 297 -1.39 33.58 26.89
CA THR A 297 -2.68 33.79 26.18
C THR A 297 -2.54 35.06 25.28
N PRO A 298 -3.47 35.44 24.36
CA PRO A 298 -4.92 35.22 24.48
C PRO A 298 -5.81 35.13 23.21
N ASN A 299 -7.11 35.02 23.50
CA ASN A 299 -8.28 35.54 22.78
C ASN A 299 -8.90 34.80 21.57
N SER A 300 -10.08 34.27 21.87
CA SER A 300 -11.23 34.04 21.00
C SER A 300 -11.73 35.29 20.28
N THR A 301 -12.30 35.12 19.08
CA THR A 301 -13.45 35.92 18.60
C THR A 301 -14.40 35.00 17.81
N ALA A 302 -15.71 35.23 17.92
CA ALA A 302 -16.75 34.37 17.34
C ALA A 302 -17.58 35.09 16.25
N GLY A 303 -18.34 34.32 15.47
CA GLY A 303 -19.28 34.78 14.44
C GLY A 303 -18.77 34.59 13.01
N SER A 304 -19.61 34.34 11.99
CA SER A 304 -21.08 34.20 11.97
C SER A 304 -21.51 33.39 10.74
N CYS A 305 -22.60 32.62 10.85
CA CYS A 305 -23.18 31.89 9.71
C CYS A 305 -24.24 32.74 8.99
N LYS A 306 -24.21 32.80 7.66
CA LYS A 306 -25.38 33.13 6.83
C LYS A 306 -25.40 32.33 5.52
N THR A 307 -26.58 31.83 5.18
CA THR A 307 -26.95 31.08 3.98
C THR A 307 -27.93 31.89 3.12
N HIS A 308 -27.79 31.83 1.80
CA HIS A 308 -28.80 32.04 0.72
C HIS A 308 -28.04 31.93 -0.63
N GLY A 309 -28.57 31.44 -1.76
CA GLY A 309 -29.85 30.75 -1.99
C GLY A 309 -30.56 31.18 -3.29
N SER A 310 -30.24 30.58 -4.44
CA SER A 310 -30.96 30.56 -5.74
C SER A 310 -30.14 29.70 -6.72
N THR A 311 -30.58 28.62 -7.38
CA THR A 311 -31.80 28.31 -8.17
C THR A 311 -31.83 29.00 -9.53
N GLU A 312 -31.43 28.27 -10.58
CA GLU A 312 -32.01 28.29 -11.95
C GLU A 312 -31.93 26.85 -12.54
N ASP A 313 -32.83 26.52 -13.47
CA ASP A 313 -33.11 25.17 -13.97
C ASP A 313 -33.62 25.24 -15.44
N VAL A 314 -33.78 24.08 -16.11
CA VAL A 314 -34.54 23.79 -17.36
C VAL A 314 -33.84 23.86 -18.74
N GLY A 315 -33.95 22.75 -19.49
CA GLY A 315 -33.86 22.64 -20.97
C GLY A 315 -32.71 21.75 -21.51
N LEU A 316 -32.86 20.44 -21.82
CA LEU A 316 -33.70 19.73 -22.82
C LEU A 316 -33.41 20.18 -24.28
N ASN A 317 -33.16 19.33 -25.30
CA ASN A 317 -33.59 17.92 -25.54
C ASN A 317 -32.71 17.17 -26.60
N GLU A 318 -32.80 15.81 -26.60
CA GLU A 318 -32.76 14.86 -27.75
C GLU A 318 -31.49 14.73 -28.65
N ASP A 319 -31.15 13.59 -29.31
CA ASP A 319 -31.91 12.35 -29.58
C ASP A 319 -31.03 11.08 -29.84
N ARG A 320 -31.67 9.89 -29.76
CA ARG A 320 -31.33 8.54 -30.30
C ARG A 320 -30.13 7.72 -29.80
N LYS A 321 -30.11 6.37 -29.88
CA LYS A 321 -31.10 5.25 -29.80
C LYS A 321 -30.36 3.94 -30.14
N GLY A 322 -30.50 2.85 -29.37
CA GLY A 322 -30.04 1.52 -29.78
C GLY A 322 -29.95 0.48 -28.67
N ASN A 323 -30.92 -0.43 -28.58
CA ASN A 323 -30.97 -1.52 -27.60
C ASN A 323 -30.00 -2.66 -27.95
N ASN A 324 -29.63 -3.48 -26.95
CA ASN A 324 -29.98 -4.91 -26.92
C ASN A 324 -29.71 -5.53 -25.54
N ASP A 325 -30.72 -6.18 -24.98
CA ASP A 325 -30.61 -7.03 -23.79
C ASP A 325 -30.06 -8.41 -24.15
N THR A 326 -29.19 -8.97 -23.31
CA THR A 326 -29.00 -10.42 -23.21
C THR A 326 -28.75 -10.84 -21.76
N THR A 327 -29.73 -11.50 -21.14
CA THR A 327 -29.70 -12.01 -19.77
C THR A 327 -29.30 -13.48 -19.71
N VAL A 328 -28.04 -13.79 -19.35
CA VAL A 328 -27.59 -15.12 -18.90
C VAL A 328 -26.42 -14.94 -17.91
N GLY A 329 -26.40 -15.55 -16.72
CA GLY A 329 -27.43 -16.34 -16.05
C GLY A 329 -27.09 -16.58 -14.58
N MET A 330 -28.13 -16.66 -13.73
CA MET A 330 -27.99 -17.08 -12.32
C MET A 330 -27.67 -18.57 -12.26
N ILE A 331 -26.52 -18.95 -11.72
CA ILE A 331 -26.22 -20.36 -11.43
C ILE A 331 -26.89 -20.75 -10.11
N ASN A 332 -27.97 -21.51 -10.25
CA ASN A 332 -28.75 -22.09 -9.18
C ASN A 332 -27.95 -23.23 -8.52
N LYS A 333 -27.83 -23.25 -7.19
CA LYS A 333 -27.31 -24.39 -6.41
C LYS A 333 -28.14 -24.59 -5.16
N ASN A 334 -29.10 -25.51 -5.25
CA ASN A 334 -29.78 -26.15 -4.13
C ASN A 334 -30.02 -27.62 -4.48
N THR A 335 -30.18 -28.46 -3.45
CA THR A 335 -30.36 -29.94 -3.49
C THR A 335 -29.03 -30.71 -3.63
N LEU A 336 -28.58 -31.63 -2.75
CA LEU A 336 -28.93 -32.14 -1.39
C LEU A 336 -27.59 -32.74 -0.82
N ASN A 337 -27.24 -32.82 0.47
CA ASN A 337 -27.94 -33.45 1.60
C ASN A 337 -27.41 -32.96 2.99
N ILE A 338 -28.32 -32.47 3.83
CA ILE A 338 -28.50 -32.72 5.27
C ILE A 338 -27.27 -33.00 6.17
N SER A 339 -26.84 -32.02 6.96
CA SER A 339 -26.75 -32.11 8.44
C SER A 339 -26.51 -30.70 9.05
N ALA A 340 -27.15 -30.40 10.18
CA ALA A 340 -27.06 -29.15 10.95
C ALA A 340 -27.37 -27.83 10.19
N GLY A 341 -28.62 -27.38 10.27
CA GLY A 341 -28.99 -26.02 9.90
C GLY A 341 -28.56 -25.00 10.97
N HIS A 342 -27.50 -24.25 10.69
CA HIS A 342 -27.28 -22.92 11.26
C HIS A 342 -27.36 -21.93 10.11
N SER A 343 -28.13 -20.83 10.23
CA SER A 343 -28.28 -19.94 9.10
C SER A 343 -27.05 -19.02 9.00
N ARG A 344 -26.50 -18.92 7.79
CA ARG A 344 -25.37 -18.03 7.48
C ARG A 344 -25.63 -16.55 7.78
N LYS A 345 -26.89 -16.17 8.03
CA LYS A 345 -27.32 -14.81 8.41
C LYS A 345 -27.33 -14.58 9.92
N GLU A 346 -27.43 -15.62 10.74
CA GLU A 346 -27.29 -15.51 12.19
C GLU A 346 -25.82 -15.34 12.58
N GLU A 347 -24.90 -15.94 11.82
CA GLU A 347 -23.45 -15.79 12.02
C GLU A 347 -22.97 -14.36 11.79
N GLU A 348 -23.43 -13.66 10.75
CA GLU A 348 -23.04 -12.25 10.48
C GLU A 348 -23.38 -11.30 11.64
N HIS A 349 -24.38 -11.63 12.46
CA HIS A 349 -24.75 -10.89 13.66
C HIS A 349 -23.94 -11.27 14.92
N MET A 350 -22.94 -12.15 14.83
CA MET A 350 -22.06 -12.51 15.96
C MET A 350 -20.68 -11.84 15.91
N PHE A 351 -20.25 -11.35 14.74
CA PHE A 351 -18.91 -10.79 14.56
C PHE A 351 -18.93 -9.26 14.59
N GLY A 352 -17.84 -8.70 15.11
CA GLY A 352 -17.46 -7.32 14.84
C GLY A 352 -16.92 -7.18 13.44
N MET A 353 -16.69 -5.96 13.00
CA MET A 353 -16.30 -5.67 11.62
C MET A 353 -15.24 -4.56 11.61
N LEU A 354 -14.14 -4.81 10.91
CA LEU A 354 -13.04 -3.87 10.69
C LEU A 354 -12.87 -3.59 9.19
N VAL A 355 -13.15 -2.35 8.78
CA VAL A 355 -12.79 -1.77 7.48
C VAL A 355 -11.51 -0.97 7.65
N ILE A 356 -10.54 -1.16 6.74
CA ILE A 356 -9.33 -0.32 6.67
C ILE A 356 -9.42 0.71 5.53
N GLU A 357 -9.93 0.28 4.39
CA GLU A 357 -10.24 1.09 3.20
C GLU A 357 -11.52 0.54 2.54
N PRO A 358 -12.17 1.28 1.63
CA PRO A 358 -13.21 0.71 0.76
C PRO A 358 -12.73 -0.60 0.12
N TRP A 359 -13.55 -1.66 0.25
CA TRP A 359 -13.26 -3.03 -0.22
C TRP A 359 -12.08 -3.75 0.49
N ARG A 360 -11.59 -3.24 1.62
CA ARG A 360 -10.63 -3.90 2.52
C ARG A 360 -11.24 -4.07 3.91
N ASN A 361 -12.01 -5.13 4.11
CA ASN A 361 -12.73 -5.41 5.34
C ASN A 361 -12.58 -6.85 5.83
N VAL A 362 -12.81 -7.06 7.12
CA VAL A 362 -12.75 -8.38 7.79
C VAL A 362 -13.70 -8.41 8.99
N SER A 363 -14.38 -9.54 9.18
CA SER A 363 -15.17 -9.81 10.39
C SER A 363 -14.29 -10.37 11.51
N HIS A 364 -14.52 -9.98 12.77
CA HIS A 364 -13.67 -10.35 13.92
C HIS A 364 -14.44 -10.69 15.19
N ASN A 365 -13.86 -11.55 16.03
CA ASN A 365 -14.39 -11.89 17.36
C ASN A 365 -13.71 -11.13 18.52
N VAL A 366 -12.90 -10.10 18.23
CA VAL A 366 -12.25 -9.31 19.29
C VAL A 366 -13.32 -8.57 20.11
N GLN A 367 -13.33 -8.84 21.42
CA GLN A 367 -14.28 -8.28 22.38
C GLN A 367 -13.71 -7.00 22.99
N HIS A 368 -14.53 -5.94 23.04
CA HIS A 368 -14.25 -4.68 23.71
C HIS A 368 -15.53 -3.86 23.88
N HIS A 369 -15.48 -2.79 24.66
CA HIS A 369 -16.64 -1.91 24.78
C HIS A 369 -16.85 -1.07 23.50
N PRO A 370 -18.09 -0.86 23.03
CA PRO A 370 -18.37 -0.02 21.86
C PRO A 370 -17.90 1.44 22.00
N CYS A 371 -17.68 1.94 23.21
CA CYS A 371 -17.11 3.28 23.43
C CYS A 371 -15.60 3.36 23.15
N GLU A 372 -14.90 2.23 23.04
CA GLU A 372 -13.46 2.18 22.72
C GLU A 372 -13.19 2.38 21.22
N SER A 373 -14.17 2.09 20.35
CA SER A 373 -13.99 1.99 18.89
C SER A 373 -13.31 3.20 18.25
N SER A 374 -13.60 4.43 18.69
CA SER A 374 -12.94 5.63 18.15
C SER A 374 -11.45 5.70 18.52
N ALA A 375 -11.09 5.31 19.75
CA ALA A 375 -9.70 5.25 20.19
C ALA A 375 -8.95 4.06 19.55
N ILE A 376 -9.63 2.93 19.35
CA ILE A 376 -9.12 1.78 18.57
C ILE A 376 -8.78 2.22 17.15
N GLN A 377 -9.69 2.92 16.45
CA GLN A 377 -9.47 3.41 15.09
C GLN A 377 -8.22 4.31 15.00
N GLN A 378 -8.04 5.27 15.92
CA GLN A 378 -6.83 6.13 15.93
C GLN A 378 -5.54 5.35 16.25
N ALA A 379 -5.61 4.35 17.14
CA ALA A 379 -4.47 3.49 17.45
C ALA A 379 -4.11 2.59 16.25
N LEU A 380 -5.10 2.09 15.51
CA LEU A 380 -4.92 1.32 14.28
C LEU A 380 -4.31 2.17 13.16
N VAL A 381 -4.74 3.42 12.94
CA VAL A 381 -4.09 4.34 12.00
C VAL A 381 -2.61 4.48 12.34
N THR A 382 -2.29 4.75 13.61
CA THR A 382 -0.92 4.95 14.08
C THR A 382 -0.07 3.69 13.85
N ARG A 383 -0.63 2.52 14.16
CA ARG A 383 0.05 1.23 13.98
C ARG A 383 0.25 0.85 12.51
N ILE A 384 -0.72 1.14 11.64
CA ILE A 384 -0.62 0.93 10.19
C ILE A 384 0.45 1.83 9.59
N ILE A 385 0.44 3.13 9.93
CA ILE A 385 1.44 4.11 9.47
C ILE A 385 2.85 3.71 9.93
N ASN A 386 3.01 3.25 11.17
CA ASN A 386 4.31 2.78 11.70
C ASN A 386 4.74 1.41 11.13
N ALA A 387 3.81 0.63 10.56
CA ALA A 387 4.11 -0.63 9.89
C ALA A 387 4.51 -0.45 8.42
N GLN A 388 4.25 0.72 7.82
CA GLN A 388 4.77 1.06 6.49
C GLN A 388 6.27 1.40 6.60
N ASP A 389 7.08 1.01 5.63
CA ASP A 389 8.52 1.33 5.60
C ASP A 389 8.78 2.78 5.13
N LEU A 390 8.16 3.76 5.82
CA LEU A 390 8.16 5.17 5.44
C LEU A 390 9.55 5.79 5.51
N GLU A 391 10.40 5.33 6.41
CA GLU A 391 11.78 5.81 6.49
C GLU A 391 12.62 5.31 5.32
N ARG A 392 12.53 4.04 4.90
CA ARG A 392 13.19 3.61 3.66
C ARG A 392 12.63 4.33 2.43
N ASN A 393 11.31 4.49 2.35
CA ASN A 393 10.65 5.24 1.27
C ASN A 393 11.17 6.69 1.19
N ARG A 394 11.31 7.38 2.33
CA ARG A 394 11.91 8.73 2.39
C ARG A 394 13.39 8.72 2.02
N ASN A 395 14.16 7.80 2.58
CA ASN A 395 15.61 7.72 2.37
C ASN A 395 15.96 7.33 0.93
N PHE A 396 15.06 6.67 0.19
CA PHE A 396 15.19 6.47 -1.27
C PHE A 396 15.30 7.82 -2.02
N PHE A 397 14.54 8.85 -1.61
CA PHE A 397 14.65 10.20 -2.15
C PHE A 397 15.71 11.07 -1.42
N ILE A 398 16.49 10.51 -0.49
CA ILE A 398 17.50 11.25 0.30
C ILE A 398 18.80 10.44 0.36
N TYR A 399 19.40 10.20 -0.80
CA TYR A 399 20.78 9.69 -0.85
C TYR A 399 21.73 10.63 -0.09
N ARG A 400 22.53 10.08 0.84
CA ARG A 400 23.75 10.73 1.32
C ARG A 400 24.60 11.12 0.11
N ASP A 401 25.29 12.26 0.13
CA ASP A 401 25.94 12.77 -1.09
C ASP A 401 26.96 11.81 -1.71
N LYS A 402 27.69 11.01 -0.91
CA LYS A 402 28.54 9.92 -1.42
C LYS A 402 27.75 8.88 -2.23
N VAL A 403 26.58 8.46 -1.76
CA VAL A 403 25.68 7.52 -2.47
C VAL A 403 25.14 8.16 -3.75
N PHE A 404 24.75 9.44 -3.68
CA PHE A 404 24.26 10.19 -4.84
C PHE A 404 25.34 10.30 -5.95
N GLN A 405 26.56 10.68 -5.58
CA GLN A 405 27.68 10.77 -6.52
C GLN A 405 28.05 9.41 -7.11
N ASN A 406 27.97 8.33 -6.32
CA ASN A 406 28.19 6.98 -6.84
C ASN A 406 27.10 6.56 -7.84
N LEU A 407 25.82 6.84 -7.55
CA LEU A 407 24.71 6.60 -8.50
C LEU A 407 24.91 7.38 -9.81
N LEU A 408 25.43 8.60 -9.77
CA LEU A 408 25.72 9.38 -10.98
C LEU A 408 26.92 8.87 -11.78
N ARG A 409 27.86 8.20 -11.11
CA ARG A 409 29.10 7.66 -11.71
C ARG A 409 28.98 6.22 -12.19
N GLN A 410 27.95 5.50 -11.76
CA GLN A 410 27.60 4.18 -12.29
C GLN A 410 27.55 4.20 -13.82
N ARG A 411 28.39 3.36 -14.42
CA ARG A 411 28.63 3.22 -15.87
C ARG A 411 28.92 1.76 -16.25
N GLU A 412 28.57 0.82 -15.37
CA GLU A 412 28.82 -0.60 -15.54
C GLU A 412 28.00 -1.15 -16.70
N ASP A 413 28.68 -1.76 -17.66
CA ASP A 413 28.06 -2.47 -18.78
C ASP A 413 27.50 -3.82 -18.30
N PHE A 414 26.61 -4.39 -19.10
CA PHE A 414 26.23 -5.79 -18.98
C PHE A 414 26.73 -6.59 -20.18
N GLU A 415 27.31 -7.76 -19.93
CA GLU A 415 27.82 -8.66 -20.97
C GLU A 415 27.24 -10.07 -20.76
N LEU A 416 26.72 -10.65 -21.84
CA LEU A 416 26.35 -12.05 -21.92
C LEU A 416 27.63 -12.89 -21.95
N ARG A 417 28.19 -13.17 -20.77
CA ARG A 417 29.39 -14.02 -20.63
C ARG A 417 29.11 -15.45 -21.05
N SER A 418 30.07 -16.05 -21.74
CA SER A 418 30.17 -17.50 -21.90
C SER A 418 30.77 -18.06 -20.61
N ASN A 419 30.20 -19.15 -20.09
CA ASN A 419 30.85 -19.96 -19.05
C ASN A 419 31.78 -20.98 -19.71
#